data_AF-A0A4U8Q4T0-F1
#
_entry.id   AF-A0A4U8Q4T0-F1
#
_cell.length_a   1.000
_cell.length_b   1.000
_cell.length_c   1.000
_cell.angle_alpha   90.00
_cell.angle_beta   90.00
_cell.angle_gamma   90.00
#
_symmetry.space_group_name_H-M   'P 1'
#
loop_
_entity.id
_entity.type
_entity.pdbx_description
1 polymer ?
#
loop_
_entity_poly.entity_id
_entity_poly.type
_entity_poly.pdbx_seq_one_letter_code
_entity_poly.pdbx_strand_id
1 'polypeptide(L)'
;MIRAKRIRLYPTGEQEEKMWKSVGTARFIYNWTLGKQQENYKQGGKFICDNELRKQITNLKKSDLVWLNEVSNNVAKQAVKDG
;
A
#
# COMPACT_ATOMS: atom_id res chain seq x y z
N MET A 1 -16.09 19.90 -15.48
CA MET A 1 -17.07 19.07 -14.76
C MET A 1 -16.54 17.63 -14.71
N ILE A 2 -16.23 17.09 -13.53
CA ILE A 2 -15.82 15.69 -13.41
C ILE A 2 -17.08 14.83 -13.63
N ARG A 3 -17.04 13.92 -14.61
CA ARG A 3 -18.12 12.97 -14.89
C ARG A 3 -17.74 11.61 -14.30
N ALA A 4 -18.66 10.96 -13.58
CA ALA A 4 -18.47 9.63 -13.02
C ALA A 4 -19.62 8.70 -13.44
N LYS A 5 -19.33 7.39 -13.55
CA LYS A 5 -20.32 6.34 -13.76
C LYS A 5 -20.25 5.36 -12.59
N ARG A 6 -21.40 4.98 -12.04
CA ARG A 6 -21.52 3.96 -11.00
C ARG A 6 -21.95 2.64 -11.64
N ILE A 7 -21.15 1.60 -11.48
CA ILE A 7 -21.40 0.27 -12.03
C ILE A 7 -21.32 -0.73 -10.86
N ARG A 8 -22.26 -1.68 -10.80
CA ARG A 8 -22.21 -2.77 -9.83
C ARG A 8 -21.41 -3.94 -10.42
N LEU A 9 -20.45 -4.44 -9.65
CA LEU A 9 -19.73 -5.67 -9.97
C LEU A 9 -20.42 -6.87 -9.29
N TYR A 10 -20.31 -8.04 -9.90
CA TYR A 10 -20.72 -9.33 -9.34
C TYR A 10 -19.50 -10.23 -9.25
N PRO A 11 -18.63 -10.02 -8.23
CA PRO A 11 -17.40 -10.78 -8.10
C PRO A 11 -17.67 -12.24 -7.73
N THR A 12 -16.77 -13.14 -8.13
CA THR A 12 -16.70 -14.49 -7.55
C THR A 12 -16.11 -14.42 -6.13
N GLY A 13 -16.27 -15.48 -5.33
CA GLY A 13 -15.69 -15.52 -3.97
C GLY A 13 -14.17 -15.25 -3.95
N GLU A 14 -13.43 -15.80 -4.92
CA GLU A 14 -11.99 -15.54 -5.07
C GLU A 14 -11.69 -14.07 -5.39
N GLN A 15 -12.51 -13.44 -6.23
CA GLN A 15 -12.37 -12.02 -6.55
C GLN A 15 -12.67 -11.14 -5.33
N GLU A 16 -13.71 -11.45 -4.55
CA GLU A 16 -14.00 -10.75 -3.30
C GLU A 16 -12.83 -10.85 -2.31
N GLU A 17 -12.30 -12.06 -2.11
CA GLU A 17 -11.12 -12.27 -1.27
C GLU A 17 -9.93 -11.43 -1.74
N LYS A 18 -9.67 -11.42 -3.05
CA LYS A 18 -8.58 -10.62 -3.64
C LYS A 18 -8.79 -9.12 -3.43
N MET A 19 -10.04 -8.64 -3.55
CA MET A 19 -10.38 -7.24 -3.27
C MET A 19 -10.13 -6.89 -1.80
N TRP A 20 -10.58 -7.72 -0.86
CA TRP A 20 -10.33 -7.53 0.57
C TRP A 20 -8.85 -7.51 0.92
N LYS A 21 -8.09 -8.49 0.42
CA LYS A 21 -6.62 -8.51 0.58
C LYS A 21 -5.95 -7.27 0.00
N SER A 22 -6.43 -6.79 -1.14
CA SER A 22 -5.87 -5.60 -1.80
C SER A 22 -6.13 -4.33 -0.98
N VAL A 23 -7.36 -4.14 -0.49
CA VAL A 23 -7.69 -2.98 0.36
C VAL A 23 -6.95 -3.05 1.70
N GLY A 24 -6.88 -4.23 2.32
CA GLY A 24 -6.10 -4.45 3.55
C GLY A 24 -4.62 -4.14 3.36
N THR A 25 -4.03 -4.61 2.26
CA THR A 25 -2.64 -4.31 1.89
C THR A 25 -2.43 -2.81 1.72
N ALA A 26 -3.31 -2.12 0.99
CA ALA A 26 -3.20 -0.67 0.78
C ALA A 26 -3.27 0.08 2.11
N ARG A 27 -4.23 -0.26 2.99
CA ARG A 27 -4.37 0.37 4.30
C ARG A 27 -3.15 0.16 5.20
N PHE A 28 -2.63 -1.06 5.22
CA PHE A 28 -1.44 -1.39 6.00
C PHE A 28 -0.22 -0.58 5.52
N ILE A 29 0.06 -0.57 4.21
CA ILE A 29 1.22 0.12 3.65
C ILE A 29 1.12 1.63 3.78
N TYR A 30 -0.09 2.20 3.63
CA TYR A 30 -0.33 3.61 3.90
C TYR A 30 0.08 3.97 5.35
N ASN A 31 -0.45 3.23 6.33
CA ASN A 31 -0.15 3.50 7.74
C ASN A 31 1.33 3.28 8.07
N TRP A 32 1.94 2.25 7.49
CA TRP A 32 3.38 2.00 7.62
C TRP A 32 4.21 3.16 7.07
N THR A 33 3.85 3.67 5.89
CA THR A 33 4.52 4.81 5.25
C THR A 33 4.40 6.07 6.11
N LEU A 34 3.17 6.40 6.53
CA LEU A 34 2.91 7.55 7.39
C LEU A 34 3.68 7.45 8.71
N GLY A 35 3.71 6.26 9.33
CA GLY A 35 4.47 6.00 10.55
C GLY A 35 5.97 6.24 10.35
N LYS A 36 6.55 5.76 9.25
CA LYS A 36 7.95 5.97 8.90
C LYS A 36 8.28 7.45 8.69
N GLN A 37 7.42 8.19 7.98
CA GLN A 37 7.59 9.63 7.78
C GLN A 37 7.53 10.39 9.10
N GLN A 38 6.56 10.06 9.97
CA GLN A 38 6.41 10.68 11.28
C GLN A 38 7.60 10.40 12.21
N GLU A 39 8.08 9.16 12.25
CA GLU A 39 9.28 8.78 13.03
C GLU A 39 10.51 9.56 12.56
N ASN A 40 10.74 9.59 11.25
CA ASN A 40 11.88 10.28 10.66
C ASN A 40 11.81 11.81 10.88
N TYR A 41 10.63 12.40 10.75
CA TYR A 41 10.43 13.82 11.06
C TYR A 41 10.72 14.15 12.53
N LYS A 42 10.25 13.31 13.47
CA LYS A 42 10.54 13.46 14.91
C LYS A 42 12.04 13.41 15.21
N GLN A 43 12.82 12.70 14.40
CA GLN A 43 14.28 12.61 14.51
C GLN A 43 15.02 13.77 13.79
N GLY A 44 14.30 14.77 13.28
CA GLY A 44 14.88 15.89 12.54
C GLY A 44 15.24 15.57 11.08
N GLY A 45 14.78 14.42 10.57
CA GLY A 45 14.99 14.01 9.20
C GLY A 45 14.16 14.81 8.20
N LYS A 46 14.61 14.84 6.95
CA LYS A 46 13.83 15.36 5.81
C LYS A 46 12.86 14.28 5.30
N PHE A 47 11.80 14.69 4.62
CA PHE A 47 10.84 13.77 4.00
C PHE A 47 11.53 12.65 3.20
N ILE A 48 11.17 11.40 3.50
CA ILE A 48 11.76 10.22 2.84
C ILE A 48 11.13 10.08 1.47
N CYS A 49 11.93 9.88 0.41
CA CYS A 49 11.36 9.72 -0.92
C CYS A 49 10.65 8.36 -1.09
N ASP A 50 9.56 8.33 -1.87
CA ASP A 50 8.78 7.11 -2.10
C ASP A 50 9.62 5.94 -2.62
N ASN A 51 10.63 6.24 -3.46
CA ASN A 51 11.49 5.21 -4.03
C ASN A 51 12.32 4.50 -2.97
N GLU A 52 12.71 5.19 -1.91
CA GLU A 52 13.43 4.62 -0.78
C GLU A 52 12.49 3.75 0.08
N LEU A 53 11.31 4.27 0.41
CA LEU A 53 10.29 3.51 1.14
C LEU A 53 9.85 2.25 0.38
N ARG A 54 9.71 2.31 -0.95
CA ARG A 54 9.41 1.15 -1.80
C ARG A 54 10.52 0.11 -1.81
N LYS A 55 11.79 0.51 -1.73
CA LYS A 55 12.91 -0.43 -1.59
C LYS A 55 12.85 -1.14 -0.24
N GLN A 56 12.56 -0.41 0.84
CA GLN A 56 12.37 -1.00 2.17
C GLN A 56 11.23 -2.02 2.18
N ILE A 57 10.06 -1.65 1.64
CA ILE A 57 8.93 -2.58 1.47
C ILE A 57 9.35 -3.81 0.64
N THR A 58 10.09 -3.64 -0.46
CA THR A 58 10.55 -4.77 -1.29
C THR A 58 11.40 -5.76 -0.50
N ASN A 59 12.22 -5.28 0.45
CA ASN A 59 12.98 -6.14 1.35
C ASN A 59 12.07 -6.81 2.38
N LEU A 60 11.15 -6.08 3.00
CA LEU A 60 10.20 -6.63 3.96
C LEU A 60 9.29 -7.71 3.33
N LYS A 61 8.94 -7.58 2.05
CA LYS A 61 8.20 -8.61 1.29
C LYS A 61 8.94 -9.94 1.18
N LYS A 62 10.24 -9.96 1.41
CA LYS A 62 11.07 -11.17 1.38
C LYS A 62 11.26 -11.80 2.76
N SER A 63 11.00 -11.05 3.84
CA SER A 63 11.19 -11.50 5.23
C SER A 63 9.86 -11.50 6.00
N ASP A 64 9.51 -10.37 6.61
CA ASP A 64 8.51 -10.29 7.67
C ASP A 64 7.09 -10.09 7.11
N LEU A 65 6.99 -9.62 5.87
CA LEU A 65 5.74 -9.24 5.22
C LEU A 65 5.52 -10.01 3.91
N VAL A 66 5.82 -11.31 3.90
CA VAL A 66 5.68 -12.18 2.71
C VAL A 66 4.26 -12.17 2.14
N TRP A 67 3.26 -12.04 2.99
CA TRP A 67 1.84 -11.96 2.61
C TRP A 67 1.51 -10.78 1.68
N LEU A 68 2.34 -9.74 1.63
CA LEU A 68 2.17 -8.63 0.67
C LEU A 68 2.42 -9.04 -0.80
N ASN A 69 2.88 -10.27 -1.05
CA ASN A 69 2.98 -10.86 -2.39
C ASN A 69 1.66 -11.51 -2.84
N GLU A 70 0.67 -11.65 -1.95
CA GLU A 70 -0.64 -12.22 -2.28
C GLU A 70 -1.49 -11.31 -3.16
N VAL A 71 -1.09 -10.05 -3.36
CA VAL A 71 -1.77 -9.10 -4.25
C VAL A 71 -0.78 -8.42 -5.19
N SER A 72 -1.29 -7.72 -6.21
CA SER A 72 -0.45 -6.98 -7.15
C SER A 72 0.48 -6.02 -6.43
N ASN A 73 1.76 -6.01 -6.81
CA ASN A 73 2.75 -5.11 -6.22
C ASN A 73 2.38 -3.63 -6.40
N ASN A 74 1.54 -3.30 -7.39
CA ASN A 74 1.06 -1.95 -7.60
C ASN A 74 0.22 -1.42 -6.42
N VAL A 75 -0.46 -2.30 -5.68
CA VAL A 75 -1.25 -1.91 -4.48
C VAL A 75 -0.33 -1.27 -3.44
N ALA A 76 0.75 -1.96 -3.06
CA ALA A 76 1.72 -1.43 -2.11
C ALA A 76 2.46 -0.20 -2.65
N LYS A 77 2.85 -0.20 -3.94
CA LYS A 77 3.55 0.95 -4.55
C LYS A 77 2.69 2.21 -4.56
N GLN A 78 1.40 2.09 -4.82
CA GLN A 78 0.49 3.23 -4.81
C GLN A 78 0.21 3.70 -3.38
N ALA A 79 -0.01 2.78 -2.45
CA ALA A 79 -0.22 3.13 -1.05
C ALA A 79 0.97 3.88 -0.41
N VAL A 80 2.22 3.64 -0.86
CA VAL A 80 3.38 4.47 -0.46
C VAL A 80 3.27 5.91 -0.95
N LYS A 81 2.75 6.13 -2.17
CA LYS A 81 2.58 7.49 -2.72
C LYS A 81 1.46 8.27 -2.04
N ASP A 82 0.44 7.55 -1.58
CA ASP A 82 -0.75 8.15 -1.01
C ASP A 82 -0.55 8.54 0.47
N GLY A 83 0.41 7.92 1.16
CA GLY A 83 0.66 8.05 2.60
C GLY A 83 1.83 8.94 3.02
#